data_AF-A0A2E3F8F3-F1
#
_entry.id   AF-A0A2E3F8F3-F1
#
_cell.length_a   1.000
_cell.length_b   1.000
_cell.length_c   1.000
_cell.angle_alpha   90.00
_cell.angle_beta   90.00
_cell.angle_gamma   90.00
#
_symmetry.space_group_name_H-M   'P 1'
#
loop_
_entity.id
_entity.type
_entity.pdbx_description
1 polymer ?
#
loop_
_entity_poly.entity_id
_entity_poly.type
_entity_poly.pdbx_seq_one_letter_code
_entity_poly.pdbx_strand_id
1 'polypeptide(L)'
;MRGQKLLTLVLCLMMGSLSSYAQTNILNAKMPGEMFEKTEGQQELDNDKPLPYGYVDSRDVLWGKNTWEIVDLDERINFPLYYPIDTNNIGSDRRPLYDVLVKNARDGKIDIYADSYFNQKIELEDIAAALSRVDTTDLGIEQINAGYEVDEQYIDRRDIQAADIEQYWIRGYWYFDKRQGELKYRLIGIAPVAPDVNFIDDEDPVMVPLFWVWYPTAREILHEAKVFNPQNSAQPLSFDHLLNSRRFNGVIYQVDNIQGDREVKQYIADNAMMQLLESQRIKEQIRNFEIDMWNY
;
A
#
# COMPACT_ATOMS: atom_id res chain seq x y z
N MET A 1 -4.00 13.76 -67.01
CA MET A 1 -3.14 13.11 -66.00
C MET A 1 -3.13 13.76 -64.61
N ARG A 2 -3.53 15.04 -64.41
CA ARG A 2 -3.57 15.66 -63.06
C ARG A 2 -4.74 15.18 -62.17
N GLY A 3 -5.92 14.95 -62.74
CA GLY A 3 -7.10 14.50 -61.97
C GLY A 3 -6.99 13.08 -61.42
N GLN A 4 -6.37 12.16 -62.16
CA GLN A 4 -6.16 10.78 -61.69
C GLN A 4 -5.21 10.70 -60.50
N LYS A 5 -4.16 11.55 -60.45
CA LYS A 5 -3.21 11.62 -59.32
C LYS A 5 -3.87 12.15 -58.05
N LEU A 6 -4.77 13.13 -58.17
CA LEU A 6 -5.55 13.68 -57.05
C LEU A 6 -6.53 12.63 -56.50
N LEU A 7 -7.16 11.85 -57.39
CA LEU A 7 -8.09 10.80 -57.00
C LEU A 7 -7.40 9.66 -56.24
N THR A 8 -6.20 9.24 -56.69
CA THR A 8 -5.39 8.24 -55.95
C THR A 8 -4.89 8.77 -54.62
N LEU A 9 -4.56 10.07 -54.50
CA LEU A 9 -4.11 10.64 -53.23
C LEU A 9 -5.25 10.69 -52.20
N VAL A 10 -6.46 11.05 -52.63
CA VAL A 10 -7.67 11.05 -51.78
C VAL A 10 -8.07 9.63 -51.38
N LEU A 11 -7.94 8.66 -52.29
CA LEU A 11 -8.20 7.25 -52.00
C LEU A 11 -7.19 6.67 -50.99
N CYS A 12 -5.89 7.02 -51.12
CA CYS A 12 -4.86 6.63 -50.14
C CYS A 12 -5.07 7.31 -48.77
N LEU A 13 -5.55 8.56 -48.73
CA LEU A 13 -5.90 9.25 -47.49
C LEU A 13 -7.15 8.66 -46.80
N MET A 14 -8.13 8.18 -47.57
CA MET A 14 -9.30 7.47 -47.00
C MET A 14 -8.98 6.03 -46.56
N MET A 15 -7.98 5.38 -47.17
CA MET A 15 -7.49 4.06 -46.71
C MET A 15 -6.61 4.15 -45.46
N GLY A 16 -6.05 5.32 -45.15
CA GLY A 16 -5.24 5.55 -43.93
C GLY A 16 -6.04 5.76 -42.65
N SER A 17 -7.36 5.89 -42.71
CA SER A 17 -8.21 6.26 -41.57
C SER A 17 -8.91 5.09 -40.85
N LEU A 18 -8.50 3.84 -41.08
CA LEU A 18 -9.19 2.65 -40.55
C LEU A 18 -8.37 1.84 -39.54
N SER A 19 -7.69 2.49 -38.59
CA SER A 19 -7.03 1.76 -37.49
C SER A 19 -6.95 2.58 -36.21
N SER A 20 -8.10 2.80 -35.59
CA SER A 20 -8.15 3.25 -34.20
C SER A 20 -9.44 2.77 -33.55
N TYR A 21 -9.43 1.53 -33.09
CA TYR A 21 -10.43 0.99 -32.16
C TYR A 21 -9.72 0.62 -30.86
N ALA A 22 -9.65 1.58 -29.95
CA ALA A 22 -9.50 1.30 -28.53
C ALA A 22 -10.84 1.66 -27.90
N GLN A 23 -11.74 0.68 -27.77
CA GLN A 23 -13.01 0.85 -27.07
C GLN A 23 -13.04 -0.10 -25.89
N THR A 24 -13.38 0.43 -24.71
CA THR A 24 -13.52 -0.32 -23.47
C THR A 24 -14.65 -1.34 -23.58
N ASN A 25 -14.45 -2.55 -23.04
CA ASN A 25 -15.39 -3.66 -23.17
C ASN A 25 -16.80 -3.36 -22.61
N ILE A 26 -16.92 -2.44 -21.64
CA ILE A 26 -18.20 -1.98 -21.07
C ILE A 26 -19.20 -1.52 -22.16
N LEU A 27 -18.71 -0.89 -23.23
CA LEU A 27 -19.57 -0.35 -24.29
C LEU A 27 -19.93 -1.38 -25.37
N ASN A 28 -19.25 -2.53 -25.38
CA ASN A 28 -19.36 -3.55 -26.42
C ASN A 28 -19.71 -4.96 -25.88
N ALA A 29 -19.80 -5.13 -24.55
CA ALA A 29 -20.15 -6.37 -23.89
C ALA A 29 -21.58 -6.81 -24.24
N LYS A 30 -21.75 -8.08 -24.57
CA LYS A 30 -23.07 -8.65 -24.91
C LYS A 30 -23.74 -9.27 -23.69
N MET A 31 -22.95 -9.67 -22.70
CA MET A 31 -23.43 -10.22 -21.43
C MET A 31 -22.89 -9.40 -20.24
N PRO A 32 -23.65 -9.30 -19.13
CA PRO A 32 -23.20 -8.57 -17.93
C PRO A 32 -21.84 -9.03 -17.38
N GLY A 33 -21.50 -10.31 -17.51
CA GLY A 33 -20.20 -10.85 -17.05
C GLY A 33 -19.01 -10.37 -17.88
N GLU A 34 -19.22 -10.06 -19.16
CA GLU A 34 -18.16 -9.59 -20.07
C GLU A 34 -17.87 -8.09 -19.88
N MET A 35 -18.73 -7.35 -19.16
CA MET A 35 -18.65 -5.89 -19.02
C MET A 35 -17.30 -5.42 -18.47
N PHE A 36 -16.67 -6.20 -17.59
CA PHE A 36 -15.44 -5.82 -16.89
C PHE A 36 -14.21 -6.61 -17.35
N GLU A 37 -14.36 -7.55 -18.27
CA GLU A 37 -13.23 -8.32 -18.80
C GLU A 37 -12.50 -7.51 -19.87
N LYS A 38 -11.17 -7.54 -19.89
CA LYS A 38 -10.40 -6.91 -20.98
C LYS A 38 -10.40 -7.81 -22.20
N THR A 39 -10.76 -7.28 -23.38
CA THR A 39 -10.63 -7.99 -24.66
C THR A 39 -9.16 -8.38 -24.93
N GLU A 40 -8.90 -9.51 -25.60
CA GLU A 40 -7.53 -9.99 -25.89
C GLU A 40 -6.63 -8.92 -26.54
N GLY A 41 -7.14 -8.19 -27.54
CA GLY A 41 -6.39 -7.09 -28.17
C GLY A 41 -6.10 -5.91 -27.24
N GLN A 42 -6.88 -5.72 -26.18
CA GLN A 42 -6.62 -4.70 -25.16
C GLN A 42 -5.54 -5.17 -24.18
N GLN A 43 -5.51 -6.46 -23.86
CA GLN A 43 -4.45 -7.04 -23.02
C GLN A 43 -3.07 -6.96 -23.69
N GLU A 44 -3.00 -7.18 -25.00
CA GLU A 44 -1.75 -7.07 -25.77
C GLU A 44 -1.24 -5.62 -25.87
N LEU A 45 -2.13 -4.63 -25.91
CA LEU A 45 -1.78 -3.21 -26.02
C LEU A 45 -1.49 -2.54 -24.67
N ASP A 46 -2.16 -2.96 -23.59
CA ASP A 46 -2.09 -2.28 -22.28
C ASP A 46 -0.72 -2.43 -21.59
N ASN A 47 0.05 -3.49 -21.88
CA ASN A 47 1.32 -3.83 -21.19
C ASN A 47 1.24 -3.52 -19.67
N ASP A 48 0.21 -4.06 -19.03
CA ASP A 48 -0.25 -3.68 -17.68
C ASP A 48 0.70 -4.23 -16.60
N LYS A 49 1.86 -3.58 -16.44
CA LYS A 49 2.89 -3.94 -15.47
C LYS A 49 3.26 -2.72 -14.60
N PRO A 50 3.73 -2.95 -13.35
CA PRO A 50 4.26 -1.87 -12.54
C PRO A 50 5.41 -1.18 -13.26
N LEU A 51 5.47 0.14 -13.13
CA LEU A 51 6.54 0.91 -13.77
C LEU A 51 7.90 0.45 -13.21
N PRO A 52 8.82 -0.02 -14.06
CA PRO A 52 10.10 -0.51 -13.58
C PRO A 52 10.89 0.65 -12.99
N TYR A 53 11.59 0.38 -11.89
CA TYR A 53 12.49 1.38 -11.34
C TYR A 53 13.69 1.59 -12.25
N GLY A 54 14.14 2.84 -12.34
CA GLY A 54 15.44 3.14 -12.93
C GLY A 54 16.55 2.43 -12.15
N TYR A 55 17.49 1.84 -12.88
CA TYR A 55 18.70 1.29 -12.27
C TYR A 55 19.54 2.43 -11.69
N VAL A 56 19.87 2.31 -10.41
CA VAL A 56 20.73 3.24 -9.69
C VAL A 56 21.81 2.41 -9.02
N ASP A 57 23.06 2.67 -9.36
CA ASP A 57 24.22 2.03 -8.76
C ASP A 57 24.50 2.68 -7.39
N SER A 58 25.07 1.92 -6.45
CA SER A 58 25.37 2.45 -5.10
C SER A 58 26.37 3.61 -5.15
N ARG A 59 27.31 3.59 -6.10
CA ARG A 59 28.24 4.71 -6.35
C ARG A 59 27.55 5.97 -6.89
N ASP A 60 26.34 5.84 -7.45
CA ASP A 60 25.58 6.95 -8.02
C ASP A 60 24.70 7.65 -6.97
N VAL A 61 24.57 7.06 -5.78
CA VAL A 61 23.95 7.68 -4.62
C VAL A 61 24.94 8.61 -3.94
N LEU A 62 24.70 9.92 -4.03
CA LEU A 62 25.55 10.93 -3.39
C LEU A 62 25.26 11.06 -1.89
N TRP A 63 23.99 10.95 -1.54
CA TRP A 63 23.47 11.05 -0.19
C TRP A 63 22.21 10.20 -0.11
N GLY A 64 21.94 9.64 1.07
CA GLY A 64 20.69 8.95 1.31
C GLY A 64 20.35 8.85 2.79
N LYS A 65 19.08 8.59 3.06
CA LYS A 65 18.51 8.51 4.40
C LYS A 65 17.35 7.54 4.44
N ASN A 66 17.38 6.57 5.35
CA ASN A 66 16.25 5.72 5.64
C ASN A 66 15.30 6.43 6.60
N THR A 67 14.01 6.38 6.29
CA THR A 67 12.95 6.99 7.10
C THR A 67 11.85 5.99 7.34
N TRP A 68 11.35 5.96 8.57
CA TRP A 68 10.16 5.23 8.93
C TRP A 68 9.05 6.22 9.25
N GLU A 69 7.89 5.98 8.64
CA GLU A 69 6.75 6.88 8.63
C GLU A 69 5.50 6.15 9.11
N ILE A 70 4.71 6.81 9.95
CA ILE A 70 3.36 6.38 10.32
C ILE A 70 2.39 7.06 9.37
N VAL A 71 1.64 6.28 8.61
CA VAL A 71 0.54 6.74 7.76
C VAL A 71 -0.76 6.49 8.51
N ASP A 72 -1.39 7.55 8.97
CA ASP A 72 -2.62 7.52 9.75
C ASP A 72 -3.85 7.45 8.82
N LEU A 73 -4.70 6.44 8.98
CA LEU A 73 -5.86 6.22 8.11
C LEU A 73 -7.05 7.13 8.46
N ASP A 74 -7.04 7.81 9.61
CA ASP A 74 -8.03 8.83 9.95
C ASP A 74 -7.84 10.10 9.10
N GLU A 75 -6.65 10.28 8.53
CA GLU A 75 -6.41 11.38 7.60
C GLU A 75 -7.09 11.12 6.25
N ARG A 76 -7.92 12.07 5.81
CA ARG A 76 -8.68 12.00 4.54
C ARG A 76 -7.82 11.73 3.30
N ILE A 77 -6.56 12.14 3.31
CA ILE A 77 -5.62 11.91 2.21
C ILE A 77 -5.25 10.41 2.08
N ASN A 78 -5.32 9.66 3.18
CA ASN A 78 -4.95 8.26 3.29
C ASN A 78 -6.13 7.29 3.14
N PHE A 79 -7.37 7.81 3.07
CA PHE A 79 -8.59 7.04 2.79
C PHE A 79 -8.50 6.05 1.61
N PRO A 80 -7.78 6.34 0.51
CA PRO A 80 -7.60 5.36 -0.55
C PRO A 80 -6.92 4.05 -0.10
N LEU A 81 -6.17 4.04 1.01
CA LEU A 81 -5.54 2.85 1.59
C LEU A 81 -6.51 2.03 2.46
N TYR A 82 -7.53 2.68 3.02
CA TYR A 82 -8.47 2.11 3.98
C TYR A 82 -9.77 1.60 3.35
N TYR A 83 -10.33 2.34 2.39
CA TYR A 83 -11.61 1.99 1.77
C TYR A 83 -11.45 1.03 0.58
N PRO A 84 -12.43 0.15 0.33
CA PRO A 84 -13.72 0.04 1.02
C PRO A 84 -13.69 -0.84 2.27
N ILE A 85 -14.45 -0.45 3.31
CA ILE A 85 -14.66 -1.25 4.53
C ILE A 85 -15.72 -2.33 4.36
N ASP A 86 -16.78 -2.08 3.57
CA ASP A 86 -17.82 -3.06 3.26
C ASP A 86 -17.54 -3.69 1.90
N THR A 87 -17.03 -4.92 1.92
CA THR A 87 -16.71 -5.68 0.71
C THR A 87 -17.88 -6.54 0.20
N ASN A 88 -18.99 -6.63 0.93
CA ASN A 88 -20.09 -7.54 0.59
C ASN A 88 -20.93 -7.03 -0.60
N ASN A 89 -21.06 -5.70 -0.72
CA ASN A 89 -21.87 -5.05 -1.74
C ASN A 89 -21.05 -4.52 -2.94
N ILE A 90 -19.74 -4.78 -2.97
CA ILE A 90 -18.82 -4.24 -3.95
C ILE A 90 -18.18 -5.40 -4.73
N GLY A 91 -17.91 -5.18 -6.02
CA GLY A 91 -17.22 -6.14 -6.87
C GLY A 91 -15.91 -6.63 -6.26
N SER A 92 -15.46 -7.82 -6.67
CA SER A 92 -14.21 -8.42 -6.19
C SER A 92 -12.96 -7.65 -6.61
N ASP A 93 -13.10 -6.66 -7.48
CA ASP A 93 -12.05 -5.79 -8.01
C ASP A 93 -11.55 -4.76 -6.98
N ARG A 94 -12.34 -4.47 -5.94
CA ARG A 94 -12.00 -3.46 -4.93
C ARG A 94 -11.90 -4.08 -3.55
N ARG A 95 -10.72 -3.96 -2.96
CA ARG A 95 -10.41 -4.43 -1.61
C ARG A 95 -9.51 -3.40 -0.90
N PRO A 96 -9.65 -3.25 0.42
CA PRO A 96 -8.74 -2.43 1.20
C PRO A 96 -7.32 -2.99 1.14
N LEU A 97 -6.30 -2.16 1.38
CA LEU A 97 -4.91 -2.60 1.23
C LEU A 97 -4.57 -3.80 2.14
N TYR A 98 -5.08 -3.80 3.37
CA TYR A 98 -4.90 -4.90 4.32
C TYR A 98 -5.37 -6.24 3.77
N ASP A 99 -6.59 -6.30 3.22
CA ASP A 99 -7.13 -7.53 2.63
C ASP A 99 -6.26 -8.03 1.47
N VAL A 100 -5.74 -7.11 0.65
CA VAL A 100 -4.84 -7.45 -0.45
C VAL A 100 -3.55 -8.07 0.09
N LEU A 101 -2.95 -7.49 1.13
CA LEU A 101 -1.73 -8.01 1.75
C LEU A 101 -1.97 -9.37 2.41
N VAL A 102 -2.99 -9.50 3.26
CA VAL A 102 -3.29 -10.74 4.00
C VAL A 102 -3.68 -11.87 3.06
N LYS A 103 -4.53 -11.61 2.06
CA LYS A 103 -4.92 -12.63 1.08
C LYS A 103 -3.70 -13.17 0.34
N ASN A 104 -2.83 -12.29 -0.14
CA ASN A 104 -1.67 -12.73 -0.91
C ASN A 104 -0.56 -13.32 -0.04
N ALA A 105 -0.45 -12.93 1.23
CA ALA A 105 0.39 -13.60 2.21
C ALA A 105 -0.12 -15.03 2.49
N ARG A 106 -1.44 -15.20 2.68
CA ARG A 106 -2.08 -16.51 2.88
C ARG A 106 -1.93 -17.42 1.66
N ASP A 107 -2.01 -16.86 0.46
CA ASP A 107 -1.78 -17.58 -0.80
C ASP A 107 -0.28 -17.91 -1.03
N GLY A 108 0.63 -17.46 -0.16
CA GLY A 108 2.08 -17.67 -0.30
C GLY A 108 2.72 -16.86 -1.43
N LYS A 109 2.04 -15.82 -1.93
CA LYS A 109 2.53 -14.94 -3.00
C LYS A 109 3.36 -13.77 -2.47
N ILE A 110 3.15 -13.40 -1.21
CA ILE A 110 3.91 -12.35 -0.52
C ILE A 110 4.57 -12.96 0.71
N ASP A 111 5.86 -12.72 0.84
CA ASP A 111 6.61 -13.04 2.05
C ASP A 111 6.41 -11.94 3.09
N ILE A 112 6.13 -12.36 4.33
CA ILE A 112 5.93 -11.47 5.48
C ILE A 112 7.04 -11.63 6.51
N TYR A 113 7.31 -10.58 7.27
CA TYR A 113 8.46 -10.47 8.17
C TYR A 113 8.04 -9.91 9.53
N ALA A 114 8.79 -10.26 10.58
CA ALA A 114 8.52 -9.76 11.94
C ALA A 114 8.91 -8.29 12.14
N ASP A 115 9.94 -7.82 11.43
CA ASP A 115 10.51 -6.48 11.62
C ASP A 115 10.70 -5.72 10.30
N SER A 116 10.89 -4.40 10.45
CA SER A 116 11.14 -3.49 9.33
C SER A 116 12.52 -3.68 8.69
N TYR A 117 13.39 -4.49 9.30
CA TYR A 117 14.72 -4.81 8.79
C TYR A 117 14.72 -6.07 7.90
N PHE A 118 13.61 -6.81 7.88
CA PHE A 118 13.41 -8.01 7.07
C PHE A 118 14.39 -9.14 7.43
N ASN A 119 14.76 -9.23 8.70
CA ASN A 119 15.75 -10.21 9.18
C ASN A 119 15.18 -11.62 9.29
N GLN A 120 13.90 -11.72 9.66
CA GLN A 120 13.21 -12.97 9.92
C GLN A 120 11.87 -13.00 9.18
N LYS A 121 11.76 -13.96 8.26
CA LYS A 121 10.50 -14.33 7.63
C LYS A 121 9.63 -15.08 8.65
N ILE A 122 8.34 -14.79 8.64
CA ILE A 122 7.32 -15.43 9.48
C ILE A 122 6.16 -15.89 8.61
N GLU A 123 5.30 -16.74 9.16
CA GLU A 123 4.03 -17.14 8.55
C GLU A 123 2.84 -16.50 9.26
N LEU A 124 1.67 -16.45 8.61
CA LEU A 124 0.47 -15.86 9.23
C LEU A 124 0.04 -16.59 10.52
N GLU A 125 0.38 -17.87 10.65
CA GLU A 125 0.12 -18.67 11.85
C GLU A 125 0.93 -18.18 13.05
N ASP A 126 2.16 -17.69 12.83
CA ASP A 126 3.03 -17.19 13.90
C ASP A 126 2.47 -15.93 14.57
N ILE A 127 1.63 -15.19 13.85
CA ILE A 127 0.99 -13.96 14.33
C ILE A 127 -0.51 -14.15 14.64
N ALA A 128 -1.00 -15.38 14.68
CA ALA A 128 -2.41 -15.67 14.95
C ALA A 128 -2.88 -15.09 16.29
N ALA A 129 -2.00 -15.06 17.31
CA ALA A 129 -2.29 -14.46 18.61
C ALA A 129 -2.39 -12.92 18.59
N ALA A 130 -1.71 -12.27 17.63
CA ALA A 130 -1.83 -10.82 17.41
C ALA A 130 -3.04 -10.48 16.52
N LEU A 131 -3.46 -11.43 15.67
CA LEU A 131 -4.61 -11.26 14.78
C LEU A 131 -5.95 -11.67 15.40
N SER A 132 -5.94 -12.50 16.45
CA SER A 132 -7.17 -13.02 17.03
C SER A 132 -7.07 -13.16 18.55
N ARG A 133 -8.15 -12.76 19.24
CA ARG A 133 -8.36 -13.01 20.66
C ARG A 133 -9.50 -14.00 20.81
N VAL A 134 -9.23 -15.09 21.53
CA VAL A 134 -10.24 -16.08 21.92
C VAL A 134 -10.41 -15.99 23.43
N ASP A 135 -11.61 -15.63 23.86
CA ASP A 135 -11.98 -15.50 25.27
C ASP A 135 -13.20 -16.35 25.59
N THR A 136 -13.38 -16.67 26.87
CA THR A 136 -14.51 -17.50 27.34
C THR A 136 -15.46 -16.65 28.16
N THR A 137 -16.73 -16.67 27.81
CA THR A 137 -17.79 -15.98 28.56
C THR A 137 -17.97 -16.59 29.96
N ASP A 138 -18.56 -15.85 30.89
CA ASP A 138 -18.81 -16.30 32.27
C ASP A 138 -19.53 -17.67 32.33
N LEU A 139 -20.51 -17.89 31.44
CA LEU A 139 -21.24 -19.17 31.33
C LEU A 139 -20.35 -20.31 30.84
N GLY A 140 -19.39 -20.04 29.96
CA GLY A 140 -18.38 -21.02 29.54
C GLY A 140 -17.41 -21.37 30.66
N ILE A 141 -17.03 -20.39 31.49
CA ILE A 141 -16.19 -20.62 32.68
C ILE A 141 -16.92 -21.50 33.70
N GLU A 142 -18.24 -21.32 33.88
CA GLU A 142 -19.08 -22.19 34.71
C GLU A 142 -19.10 -23.64 34.18
N GLN A 143 -19.17 -23.85 32.86
CA GLN A 143 -19.08 -25.17 32.24
C GLN A 143 -17.71 -25.84 32.49
N ILE A 144 -16.61 -25.10 32.33
CA ILE A 144 -15.25 -25.58 32.66
C ILE A 144 -15.17 -26.02 34.12
N ASN A 145 -15.66 -25.18 35.04
CA ASN A 145 -15.64 -25.46 36.47
C ASN A 145 -16.53 -26.65 36.85
N ALA A 146 -17.59 -26.91 36.08
CA ALA A 146 -18.46 -28.07 36.22
C ALA A 146 -17.94 -29.34 35.52
N GLY A 147 -16.80 -29.26 34.81
CA GLY A 147 -16.16 -30.38 34.13
C GLY A 147 -16.77 -30.75 32.77
N TYR A 148 -17.54 -29.84 32.17
CA TYR A 148 -18.08 -29.98 30.82
C TYR A 148 -17.15 -29.35 29.78
N GLU A 149 -17.22 -29.84 28.54
CA GLU A 149 -16.63 -29.15 27.38
C GLU A 149 -17.41 -27.86 27.12
N VAL A 150 -16.71 -26.77 26.83
CA VAL A 150 -17.32 -25.46 26.60
C VAL A 150 -17.99 -25.46 25.23
N ASP A 151 -19.29 -25.15 25.19
CA ASP A 151 -19.98 -25.00 23.91
C ASP A 151 -19.40 -23.81 23.13
N GLU A 152 -19.28 -23.93 21.80
CA GLU A 152 -18.71 -22.88 20.93
C GLU A 152 -19.40 -21.52 21.07
N GLN A 153 -20.69 -21.50 21.45
CA GLN A 153 -21.46 -20.28 21.71
C GLN A 153 -20.93 -19.45 22.89
N TYR A 154 -20.16 -20.06 23.80
CA TYR A 154 -19.58 -19.40 24.96
C TYR A 154 -18.13 -18.97 24.74
N ILE A 155 -17.60 -19.18 23.54
CA ILE A 155 -16.28 -18.75 23.10
C ILE A 155 -16.44 -17.46 22.29
N ASP A 156 -15.99 -16.34 22.84
CA ASP A 156 -15.90 -15.07 22.11
C ASP A 156 -14.60 -15.05 21.29
N ARG A 157 -14.71 -15.08 19.97
CA ARG A 157 -13.57 -14.92 19.07
C ARG A 157 -13.68 -13.57 18.36
N ARG A 158 -12.67 -12.73 18.55
CA ARG A 158 -12.48 -11.49 17.78
C ARG A 158 -11.24 -11.62 16.91
N ASP A 159 -11.42 -11.40 15.61
CA ASP A 159 -10.36 -11.41 14.61
C ASP A 159 -10.18 -10.00 14.05
N ILE A 160 -8.93 -9.55 13.86
CA ILE A 160 -8.59 -8.28 13.23
C ILE A 160 -9.02 -8.28 11.76
N GLN A 161 -9.96 -7.40 11.44
CA GLN A 161 -10.46 -7.16 10.10
C GLN A 161 -9.83 -5.90 9.49
N ALA A 162 -10.06 -5.67 8.19
CA ALA A 162 -9.60 -4.45 7.53
C ALA A 162 -10.12 -3.17 8.20
N ALA A 163 -11.29 -3.23 8.84
CA ALA A 163 -11.88 -2.11 9.56
C ALA A 163 -11.13 -1.76 10.86
N ASP A 164 -10.38 -2.69 11.43
CA ASP A 164 -9.62 -2.49 12.68
C ASP A 164 -8.19 -1.97 12.40
N ILE A 165 -7.82 -1.81 11.12
CA ILE A 165 -6.53 -1.23 10.75
C ILE A 165 -6.63 0.29 10.84
N GLU A 166 -5.80 0.88 11.69
CA GLU A 166 -5.78 2.33 11.91
C GLU A 166 -4.59 3.00 11.24
N GLN A 167 -3.46 2.30 11.08
CA GLN A 167 -2.23 2.90 10.55
C GLN A 167 -1.51 1.94 9.60
N TYR A 168 -0.71 2.51 8.70
CA TYR A 168 0.35 1.78 8.01
C TYR A 168 1.70 2.34 8.40
N TRP A 169 2.60 1.47 8.84
CA TRP A 169 3.99 1.85 9.02
C TRP A 169 4.75 1.59 7.73
N ILE A 170 5.49 2.60 7.30
CA ILE A 170 6.20 2.59 6.04
C ILE A 170 7.68 2.80 6.29
N ARG A 171 8.52 1.96 5.68
CA ARG A 171 9.97 2.18 5.59
C ARG A 171 10.31 2.60 4.18
N GLY A 172 11.01 3.71 4.04
CA GLY A 172 11.50 4.19 2.75
C GLY A 172 12.91 4.72 2.80
N TYR A 173 13.46 4.92 1.61
CA TYR A 173 14.81 5.40 1.41
C TYR A 173 14.80 6.62 0.48
N TRP A 174 15.18 7.75 1.05
CA TRP A 174 15.47 8.96 0.30
C TRP A 174 16.91 8.89 -0.19
N TYR A 175 17.14 9.21 -1.46
CA TYR A 175 18.49 9.26 -2.01
C TYR A 175 18.61 10.27 -3.13
N PHE A 176 19.76 10.92 -3.23
CA PHE A 176 20.07 11.83 -4.31
C PHE A 176 20.85 11.09 -5.41
N ASP A 177 20.23 10.99 -6.58
CA ASP A 177 20.82 10.33 -7.76
C ASP A 177 21.71 11.33 -8.50
N LYS A 178 23.04 11.17 -8.38
CA LYS A 178 24.00 12.10 -9.00
C LYS A 178 23.90 12.16 -10.52
N ARG A 179 23.36 11.12 -11.18
CA ARG A 179 23.27 11.06 -12.65
C ARG A 179 22.09 11.87 -13.17
N GLN A 180 21.00 11.89 -12.41
CA GLN A 180 19.79 12.62 -12.77
C GLN A 180 19.71 13.98 -12.07
N GLY A 181 20.50 14.19 -11.02
CA GLY A 181 20.51 15.43 -10.24
C GLY A 181 19.25 15.63 -9.41
N GLU A 182 18.52 14.56 -9.12
CA GLU A 182 17.20 14.62 -8.47
C GLU A 182 17.19 13.83 -7.16
N LEU A 183 16.45 14.36 -6.18
CA LEU A 183 16.12 13.61 -4.97
C LEU A 183 14.99 12.63 -5.27
N LYS A 184 15.21 11.36 -4.94
CA LYS A 184 14.23 10.28 -5.15
C LYS A 184 13.88 9.60 -3.85
N TYR A 185 12.66 9.09 -3.81
CA TYR A 185 12.20 8.20 -2.76
C TYR A 185 12.01 6.80 -3.32
N ARG A 186 12.41 5.80 -2.53
CA ARG A 186 12.12 4.39 -2.80
C ARG A 186 11.43 3.78 -1.59
N LEU A 187 10.23 3.27 -1.80
CA LEU A 187 9.52 2.52 -0.78
C LEU A 187 10.18 1.15 -0.61
N ILE A 188 10.47 0.78 0.64
CA ILE A 188 11.16 -0.47 1.00
C ILE A 188 10.18 -1.43 1.66
N GLY A 189 9.40 -0.92 2.61
CA GLY A 189 8.57 -1.72 3.48
C GLY A 189 7.23 -1.09 3.79
N ILE A 190 6.23 -1.92 4.00
CA ILE A 190 4.93 -1.51 4.52
C ILE A 190 4.43 -2.55 5.52
N ALA A 191 3.79 -2.10 6.60
CA ALA A 191 3.20 -2.94 7.61
C ALA A 191 1.81 -2.40 8.01
N PRO A 192 0.74 -3.22 7.99
CA PRO A 192 -0.52 -2.85 8.62
C PRO A 192 -0.36 -2.85 10.14
N VAL A 193 -0.99 -1.87 10.78
CA VAL A 193 -0.94 -1.65 12.22
C VAL A 193 -2.36 -1.56 12.76
N ALA A 194 -2.62 -2.33 13.79
CA ALA A 194 -3.90 -2.36 14.50
C ALA A 194 -3.66 -2.17 16.01
N PRO A 195 -4.70 -1.78 16.76
CA PRO A 195 -4.74 -1.96 18.21
C PRO A 195 -4.42 -3.40 18.60
N ASP A 196 -3.71 -3.59 19.71
CA ASP A 196 -3.58 -4.92 20.32
C ASP A 196 -4.96 -5.50 20.61
N VAL A 197 -5.24 -6.71 20.10
CA VAL A 197 -6.51 -7.41 20.28
C VAL A 197 -6.93 -7.55 21.74
N ASN A 198 -5.98 -7.56 22.68
CA ASN A 198 -6.25 -7.64 24.12
C ASN A 198 -6.71 -6.32 24.74
N PHE A 199 -6.39 -5.20 24.10
CA PHE A 199 -6.60 -3.84 24.61
C PHE A 199 -7.41 -2.97 23.64
N ILE A 200 -8.09 -3.58 22.66
CA ILE A 200 -8.81 -2.87 21.59
C ILE A 200 -9.94 -1.97 22.13
N ASP A 201 -10.50 -2.30 23.29
CA ASP A 201 -11.59 -1.56 23.94
C ASP A 201 -11.07 -0.45 24.89
N ASP A 202 -9.74 -0.28 25.02
CA ASP A 202 -9.14 0.79 25.83
C ASP A 202 -9.24 2.16 25.13
N GLU A 203 -9.24 3.26 25.89
CA GLU A 203 -9.27 4.62 25.32
C GLU A 203 -8.03 4.96 24.48
N ASP A 204 -6.86 4.43 24.86
CA ASP A 204 -5.57 4.65 24.19
C ASP A 204 -4.87 3.31 23.95
N PRO A 205 -5.34 2.50 22.97
CA PRO A 205 -4.77 1.18 22.73
C PRO A 205 -3.34 1.26 22.20
N VAL A 206 -2.53 0.27 22.55
CA VAL A 206 -1.18 0.15 22.02
C VAL A 206 -1.25 -0.33 20.57
N MET A 207 -0.74 0.50 19.66
CA MET A 207 -0.64 0.18 18.23
C MET A 207 0.50 -0.79 17.96
N VAL A 208 0.20 -1.91 17.32
CA VAL A 208 1.16 -2.99 17.02
C VAL A 208 1.23 -3.25 15.52
N PRO A 209 2.42 -3.19 14.90
CA PRO A 209 2.58 -3.64 13.52
C PRO A 209 2.41 -5.15 13.44
N LEU A 210 1.47 -5.60 12.62
CA LEU A 210 1.09 -7.01 12.55
C LEU A 210 2.17 -7.84 11.83
N PHE A 211 2.63 -7.35 10.69
CA PHE A 211 3.72 -7.94 9.91
C PHE A 211 4.28 -6.95 8.89
N TRP A 212 5.53 -7.12 8.49
CA TRP A 212 6.17 -6.31 7.47
C TRP A 212 6.18 -7.01 6.11
N VAL A 213 5.91 -6.26 5.05
CA VAL A 213 5.98 -6.73 3.66
C VAL A 213 7.13 -6.04 2.95
N TRP A 214 7.98 -6.82 2.29
CA TRP A 214 9.02 -6.28 1.40
C TRP A 214 8.35 -5.72 0.15
N TYR A 215 8.30 -4.39 0.04
CA TYR A 215 7.54 -3.71 -1.00
C TYR A 215 7.98 -4.08 -2.43
N PRO A 216 9.29 -4.19 -2.76
CA PRO A 216 9.73 -4.53 -4.12
C PRO A 216 9.17 -5.85 -4.66
N THR A 217 8.93 -6.86 -3.82
CA THR A 217 8.33 -8.14 -4.25
C THR A 217 6.81 -8.07 -4.36
N ALA A 218 6.16 -7.18 -3.62
CA ALA A 218 4.70 -7.02 -3.65
C ALA A 218 4.21 -6.13 -4.81
N ARG A 219 5.10 -5.49 -5.58
CA ARG A 219 4.73 -4.48 -6.59
C ARG A 219 3.76 -4.96 -7.66
N GLU A 220 3.92 -6.19 -8.16
CA GLU A 220 3.02 -6.73 -9.19
C GLU A 220 1.61 -6.90 -8.64
N ILE A 221 1.49 -7.45 -7.43
CA ILE A 221 0.22 -7.66 -6.74
C ILE A 221 -0.45 -6.32 -6.41
N LEU A 222 0.32 -5.34 -5.93
CA LEU A 222 -0.18 -3.99 -5.62
C LEU A 222 -0.49 -3.17 -6.88
N HIS A 223 0.08 -3.54 -8.04
CA HIS A 223 -0.25 -2.93 -9.31
C HIS A 223 -1.58 -3.45 -9.87
N GLU A 224 -1.84 -4.75 -9.72
CA GLU A 224 -3.11 -5.39 -10.08
C GLU A 224 -4.25 -4.90 -9.18
N ALA A 225 -4.00 -4.75 -7.88
CA ALA A 225 -4.98 -4.26 -6.93
C ALA A 225 -5.29 -2.76 -7.15
N LYS A 226 -6.57 -2.47 -7.42
CA LYS A 226 -7.04 -1.14 -7.80
C LYS A 226 -7.74 -0.44 -6.64
N VAL A 227 -7.52 0.87 -6.60
CA VAL A 227 -8.02 1.80 -5.59
C VAL A 227 -9.11 2.68 -6.20
N PHE A 228 -10.10 3.01 -5.38
CA PHE A 228 -11.14 3.94 -5.80
C PHE A 228 -10.55 5.34 -6.03
N ASN A 229 -10.77 5.88 -7.23
CA ASN A 229 -10.40 7.25 -7.57
C ASN A 229 -11.66 8.13 -7.57
N PRO A 230 -11.85 9.01 -6.56
CA PRO A 230 -13.04 9.88 -6.49
C PRO A 230 -13.16 10.85 -7.67
N GLN A 231 -12.05 11.21 -8.30
CA GLN A 231 -12.03 12.17 -9.41
C GLN A 231 -12.37 11.52 -10.75
N ASN A 232 -12.06 10.23 -10.92
CA ASN A 232 -12.33 9.50 -12.15
C ASN A 232 -12.50 8.01 -11.89
N SER A 233 -13.75 7.57 -11.75
CA SER A 233 -14.08 6.15 -11.52
C SER A 233 -13.78 5.25 -12.72
N ALA A 234 -13.66 5.82 -13.93
CA ALA A 234 -13.34 5.07 -15.14
C ALA A 234 -11.83 4.77 -15.29
N GLN A 235 -10.99 5.40 -14.47
CA GLN A 235 -9.54 5.18 -14.43
C GLN A 235 -9.10 5.00 -12.98
N PRO A 236 -9.25 3.78 -12.43
CA PRO A 236 -8.83 3.49 -11.07
C PRO A 236 -7.29 3.52 -10.98
N LEU A 237 -6.78 3.97 -9.84
CA LEU A 237 -5.35 3.99 -9.54
C LEU A 237 -4.94 2.65 -8.96
N SER A 238 -3.71 2.16 -9.20
CA SER A 238 -3.20 0.99 -8.45
C SER A 238 -2.60 1.39 -7.11
N PHE A 239 -2.57 0.46 -6.15
CA PHE A 239 -1.86 0.69 -4.89
C PHE A 239 -0.36 0.95 -5.14
N ASP A 240 0.27 0.23 -6.08
CA ASP A 240 1.68 0.45 -6.43
C ASP A 240 1.92 1.89 -6.91
N HIS A 241 1.03 2.44 -7.74
CA HIS A 241 1.17 3.81 -8.21
C HIS A 241 0.95 4.82 -7.07
N LEU A 242 -0.08 4.61 -6.24
CA LEU A 242 -0.39 5.49 -5.12
C LEU A 242 0.79 5.59 -4.12
N LEU A 243 1.34 4.44 -3.74
CA LEU A 243 2.44 4.34 -2.78
C LEU A 243 3.76 4.87 -3.35
N ASN A 244 4.12 4.51 -4.59
CA ASN A 244 5.34 5.04 -5.22
C ASN A 244 5.28 6.55 -5.49
N SER A 245 4.11 7.07 -5.86
CA SER A 245 3.92 8.52 -6.03
C SER A 245 3.75 9.27 -4.71
N ARG A 246 3.83 8.56 -3.56
CA ARG A 246 3.65 9.10 -2.22
C ARG A 246 2.36 9.93 -2.08
N ARG A 247 1.26 9.45 -2.67
CA ARG A 247 -0.08 10.06 -2.51
C ARG A 247 -0.70 9.65 -1.18
N PHE A 248 0.05 9.87 -0.11
CA PHE A 248 -0.31 9.65 1.27
C PHE A 248 0.43 10.68 2.13
N ASN A 249 -0.09 10.97 3.31
CA ASN A 249 0.65 11.72 4.32
C ASN A 249 1.12 10.76 5.42
N GLY A 250 2.35 10.94 5.85
CA GLY A 250 2.93 10.13 6.92
C GLY A 250 3.82 10.97 7.84
N VAL A 251 3.89 10.60 9.11
CA VAL A 251 4.72 11.27 10.13
C VAL A 251 5.97 10.44 10.36
N ILE A 252 7.15 11.02 10.14
CA ILE A 252 8.42 10.33 10.38
C ILE A 252 8.60 10.13 11.88
N TYR A 253 8.70 8.87 12.33
CA TYR A 253 8.93 8.53 13.74
C TYR A 253 10.33 7.95 14.01
N GLN A 254 11.03 7.53 12.97
CA GLN A 254 12.38 6.98 13.06
C GLN A 254 13.17 7.30 11.79
N VAL A 255 14.48 7.49 11.96
CA VAL A 255 15.41 7.81 10.87
C VAL A 255 16.72 7.10 11.14
N ASP A 256 17.41 6.70 10.08
CA ASP A 256 18.74 6.14 10.25
C ASP A 256 19.71 7.13 10.91
N ASN A 257 20.42 6.63 11.91
CA ASN A 257 21.37 7.45 12.66
C ASN A 257 22.48 6.60 13.30
N ILE A 258 23.58 7.28 13.64
CA ILE A 258 24.75 6.68 14.27
C ILE A 258 24.40 6.04 15.63
N GLN A 259 23.30 6.45 16.26
CA GLN A 259 22.83 5.92 17.54
C GLN A 259 21.99 4.63 17.40
N GLY A 260 22.05 3.95 16.25
CA GLY A 260 21.31 2.72 16.01
C GLY A 260 19.83 2.98 15.68
N ASP A 261 19.60 3.94 14.78
CA ASP A 261 18.27 4.30 14.28
C ASP A 261 17.28 4.65 15.40
N ARG A 262 17.74 5.44 16.38
CA ARG A 262 16.92 5.89 17.52
C ARG A 262 15.60 6.54 17.06
N GLU A 263 14.48 6.10 17.63
CA GLU A 263 13.15 6.69 17.37
C GLU A 263 13.01 8.07 17.99
N VAL A 264 12.17 8.91 17.38
CA VAL A 264 11.88 10.29 17.82
C VAL A 264 11.39 10.32 19.28
N LYS A 265 10.48 9.41 19.65
CA LYS A 265 9.94 9.31 21.03
C LYS A 265 11.01 9.04 22.09
N GLN A 266 12.14 8.42 21.72
CA GLN A 266 13.17 8.06 22.69
C GLN A 266 14.00 9.27 23.15
N TYR A 267 14.05 10.37 22.37
CA TYR A 267 14.77 11.59 22.74
C TYR A 267 13.87 12.82 22.90
N ILE A 268 12.62 12.76 22.42
CA ILE A 268 11.56 13.73 22.70
C ILE A 268 10.46 13.02 23.50
N ALA A 269 10.57 13.09 24.82
CA ALA A 269 9.63 12.43 25.73
C ALA A 269 8.26 13.15 25.76
N ASP A 270 7.18 12.35 25.69
CA ASP A 270 5.80 12.65 26.04
C ASP A 270 5.23 13.99 25.56
N ASN A 271 5.58 14.39 24.34
CA ASN A 271 5.02 15.57 23.72
C ASN A 271 4.76 15.33 22.22
N ALA A 272 3.54 14.90 21.90
CA ALA A 272 3.11 14.61 20.53
C ALA A 272 3.34 15.80 19.58
N MET A 273 3.12 17.04 20.04
CA MET A 273 3.40 18.24 19.25
C MET A 273 4.89 18.36 18.92
N MET A 274 5.77 18.13 19.90
CA MET A 274 7.22 18.20 19.66
C MET A 274 7.71 17.07 18.75
N GLN A 275 7.13 15.87 18.85
CA GLN A 275 7.43 14.77 17.94
C GLN A 275 6.99 15.10 16.50
N LEU A 276 5.83 15.75 16.34
CA LEU A 276 5.37 16.23 15.03
C LEU A 276 6.28 17.32 14.46
N LEU A 277 6.71 18.28 15.28
CA LEU A 277 7.66 19.32 14.86
C LEU A 277 9.01 18.72 14.47
N GLU A 278 9.47 17.69 15.17
CA GLU A 278 10.70 16.98 14.84
C GLU A 278 10.58 16.22 13.51
N SER A 279 9.45 15.55 13.27
CA SER A 279 9.12 14.94 11.99
C SER A 279 9.14 15.97 10.85
N GLN A 280 8.55 17.16 11.05
CA GLN A 280 8.61 18.26 10.10
C GLN A 280 10.03 18.75 9.86
N ARG A 281 10.83 18.93 10.93
CA ARG A 281 12.24 19.31 10.85
C ARG A 281 13.03 18.31 10.01
N ILE A 282 12.81 17.01 10.19
CA ILE A 282 13.45 15.96 9.39
C ILE A 282 13.04 16.07 7.92
N LYS A 283 11.75 16.23 7.62
CA LYS A 283 11.26 16.41 6.24
C LYS A 283 11.88 17.65 5.58
N GLU A 284 11.99 18.75 6.32
CA GLU A 284 12.65 19.97 5.86
C GLU A 284 14.14 19.77 5.60
N GLN A 285 14.86 19.04 6.46
CA GLN A 285 16.26 18.70 6.21
C GLN A 285 16.45 17.92 4.90
N ILE A 286 15.58 16.94 4.63
CA ILE A 286 15.62 16.16 3.40
C ILE A 286 15.34 17.06 2.18
N ARG A 287 14.36 17.96 2.27
CA ARG A 287 14.02 18.91 1.19
C ARG A 287 15.13 19.94 0.96
N ASN A 288 15.68 20.51 2.02
CA ASN A 288 16.72 21.53 1.92
C ASN A 288 18.00 20.97 1.32
N PHE A 289 18.31 19.69 1.60
CA PHE A 289 19.44 19.01 0.94
C PHE A 289 19.32 19.06 -0.58
N GLU A 290 18.12 18.81 -1.13
CA GLU A 290 17.91 18.92 -2.57
C GLU A 290 18.15 20.34 -3.07
N ILE A 291 17.56 21.34 -2.41
CA ILE A 291 17.70 22.77 -2.78
C ILE A 291 19.17 23.21 -2.76
N ASP A 292 19.94 22.78 -1.76
CA ASP A 292 21.36 23.11 -1.62
C ASP A 292 22.21 22.53 -2.76
N MET A 293 21.81 21.40 -3.34
CA MET A 293 22.49 20.83 -4.52
C MET A 293 22.23 21.64 -5.81
N TRP A 294 21.12 22.38 -5.88
CA TRP A 294 20.79 23.22 -7.03
C TRP A 294 21.37 24.64 -6.96
N ASN A 295 21.71 25.13 -5.76
CA ASN A 295 22.15 26.52 -5.53
C ASN A 295 23.68 26.73 -5.56
N TYR A 296 24.43 25.88 -6.28
CA TYR A 296 25.90 25.96 -6.37
C TYR A 296 26.40 26.48 -7.72
#